data_AF-A0A7W1YUA1-F1
#
_entry.id   AF-A0A7W1YUA1-F1
#
_cell.length_a   1.000
_cell.length_b   1.000
_cell.length_c   1.000
_cell.angle_alpha   90.00
_cell.angle_beta   90.00
_cell.angle_gamma   90.00
#
_symmetry.space_group_name_H-M   'P 1'
#
loop_
_entity.id
_entity.type
_entity.pdbx_description
1 polymer ?
#
loop_
_entity_poly.entity_id
_entity_poly.type
_entity_poly.pdbx_seq_one_letter_code
_entity_poly.pdbx_strand_id
1 'polypeptide(L)'
;AEGHHWGYDGLELAARDLLKLGLLYLHGGAWAGTRVVDQTYVRTATSPLMEGGPPEQCGYGLLWWVADRATTPSYFAGGHGGQYVVVVPELDLVVVTMGDADAMAYPAAGRPCAGSSTSRSCRRSGRRSPSRLSHARRVAAAAPSATLRRWGAGRSGDADRLHHQDSS
;
A
#
# COMPACT_ATOMS: atom_id res chain seq x y z
N ALA A 1 5.11 -32.57 1.42
CA ALA A 1 4.33 -31.36 1.11
C ALA A 1 4.80 -30.87 -0.26
N GLU A 2 3.97 -31.02 -1.27
CA GLU A 2 4.26 -30.56 -2.64
C GLU A 2 4.37 -29.03 -2.67
N GLY A 3 5.43 -28.50 -3.29
CA GLY A 3 5.78 -27.08 -3.34
C GLY A 3 4.88 -26.24 -4.25
N HIS A 4 3.57 -26.49 -4.24
CA HIS A 4 2.59 -25.69 -4.97
C HIS A 4 2.11 -24.55 -4.07
N HIS A 5 2.60 -23.35 -4.35
CA HIS A 5 2.17 -22.13 -3.68
C HIS A 5 1.09 -21.43 -4.51
N TRP A 6 0.04 -20.95 -3.85
CA TRP A 6 -0.98 -20.13 -4.51
C TRP A 6 -0.37 -18.77 -4.83
N GLY A 7 -0.36 -18.40 -6.11
CA GLY A 7 0.24 -17.13 -6.55
C GLY A 7 -0.57 -15.89 -6.15
N TYR A 8 -1.81 -16.07 -5.69
CA TYR A 8 -2.75 -14.98 -5.39
C TYR A 8 -3.05 -14.82 -3.89
N ASP A 9 -2.63 -15.74 -3.03
CA ASP A 9 -2.95 -15.74 -1.59
C ASP A 9 -1.89 -16.51 -0.76
N GLY A 10 -1.89 -16.32 0.56
CA GLY A 10 -1.01 -17.03 1.49
C GLY A 10 0.38 -16.43 1.64
N LEU A 11 0.64 -15.24 1.08
CA LEU A 11 1.89 -14.52 1.28
C LEU A 11 1.89 -13.81 2.64
N GLU A 12 2.74 -14.28 3.54
CA GLU A 12 2.94 -13.66 4.87
C GLU A 12 4.19 -12.78 4.87
N LEU A 13 4.01 -11.47 5.05
CA LEU A 13 5.09 -10.49 5.13
C LEU A 13 4.88 -9.56 6.33
N ALA A 14 5.99 -9.10 6.92
CA ALA A 14 5.92 -8.03 7.90
C ALA A 14 5.58 -6.71 7.21
N ALA A 15 4.92 -5.78 7.92
CA ALA A 15 4.53 -4.48 7.37
C ALA A 15 5.71 -3.70 6.76
N ARG A 16 6.91 -3.82 7.35
CA ARG A 16 8.15 -3.22 6.84
C ARG A 16 8.58 -3.77 5.48
N ASP A 17 8.26 -5.03 5.18
CA ASP A 17 8.68 -5.70 3.95
C ASP A 17 7.67 -5.38 2.83
N LEU A 18 6.38 -5.30 3.15
CA LEU A 18 5.36 -4.71 2.27
C LEU A 18 5.65 -3.23 1.97
N LEU A 19 6.17 -2.48 2.94
CA LEU A 19 6.57 -1.09 2.72
C LEU A 19 7.67 -0.98 1.65
N LYS A 20 8.63 -1.91 1.64
CA LYS A 20 9.66 -1.95 0.59
C LYS A 20 9.06 -2.19 -0.78
N LEU A 21 8.03 -3.03 -0.89
CA LEU A 21 7.30 -3.25 -2.14
C LEU A 21 6.63 -1.97 -2.62
N GLY A 22 5.94 -1.25 -1.73
CA GLY A 22 5.33 0.04 -2.08
C GLY A 22 6.39 1.08 -2.50
N LEU A 23 7.51 1.16 -1.78
CA LEU A 23 8.62 2.06 -2.13
C LEU A 23 9.28 1.70 -3.48
N LEU A 24 9.39 0.41 -3.80
CA LEU A 24 9.87 -0.05 -5.10
C LEU A 24 8.99 0.48 -6.24
N TYR A 25 7.66 0.39 -6.08
CA TYR A 25 6.70 0.90 -7.06
C TYR A 25 6.68 2.44 -7.11
N LEU A 26 6.76 3.10 -5.96
CA LEU A 26 6.88 4.56 -5.86
C LEU A 26 8.09 5.07 -6.65
N HIS A 27 9.22 4.37 -6.57
CA HIS A 27 10.45 4.69 -7.31
C HIS A 27 10.51 4.05 -8.71
N GLY A 28 9.37 3.66 -9.29
CA GLY A 28 9.31 3.19 -10.67
C GLY A 28 10.10 1.91 -10.94
N GLY A 29 10.25 1.04 -9.94
CA GLY A 29 10.95 -0.23 -10.04
C GLY A 29 12.45 -0.17 -9.70
N ALA A 30 12.94 1.00 -9.26
CA ALA A 30 14.31 1.16 -8.79
C ALA A 30 14.42 0.99 -7.26
N TRP A 31 15.42 0.24 -6.82
CA TRP A 31 15.77 0.07 -5.42
C TRP A 31 17.26 0.30 -5.21
N ALA A 32 17.63 1.26 -4.34
CA ALA A 32 19.02 1.57 -4.00
C ALA A 32 19.94 1.74 -5.24
N GLY A 33 19.45 2.41 -6.29
CA GLY A 33 20.21 2.66 -7.53
C GLY A 33 20.20 1.50 -8.53
N THR A 34 19.58 0.36 -8.21
CA THR A 34 19.44 -0.79 -9.11
C THR A 34 18.00 -0.93 -9.59
N ARG A 35 17.78 -1.13 -10.89
CA ARG A 35 16.45 -1.42 -11.45
C ARG A 35 16.11 -2.89 -11.21
N VAL A 36 15.14 -3.14 -10.33
CA VAL A 36 14.64 -4.50 -10.01
C VAL A 36 13.48 -4.87 -10.92
N VAL A 37 12.61 -3.90 -11.21
CA VAL A 37 11.46 -4.06 -12.11
C VAL A 37 11.54 -2.98 -13.18
N ASP A 38 11.21 -3.31 -14.42
CA ASP A 38 11.23 -2.30 -15.47
C ASP A 38 10.18 -1.20 -15.23
N GLN A 39 10.59 0.04 -15.46
CA GLN A 39 9.73 1.20 -15.23
C GLN A 39 8.49 1.19 -16.13
N THR A 40 8.59 0.65 -17.34
CA THR A 40 7.42 0.51 -18.23
C THR A 40 6.44 -0.50 -17.68
N TYR A 41 6.93 -1.61 -17.11
CA TYR A 41 6.09 -2.59 -16.43
C TYR A 41 5.39 -1.98 -15.21
N VAL A 42 6.10 -1.23 -14.36
CA VAL A 42 5.49 -0.56 -13.20
C VAL A 42 4.36 0.36 -13.65
N ARG A 43 4.60 1.20 -14.66
CA ARG A 43 3.58 2.11 -15.21
C ARG A 43 2.36 1.36 -15.74
N THR A 44 2.58 0.26 -16.47
CA THR A 44 1.47 -0.56 -16.99
C THR A 44 0.73 -1.25 -15.85
N ALA A 45 1.43 -1.81 -14.88
CA ALA A 45 0.86 -2.51 -13.73
C ALA A 45 -0.04 -1.60 -12.89
N THR A 46 0.29 -0.31 -12.77
CA THR A 46 -0.45 0.69 -12.00
C THR A 46 -1.36 1.57 -12.87
N SER A 47 -1.63 1.18 -14.11
CA SER A 47 -2.60 1.85 -14.98
C SER A 47 -3.97 1.16 -14.93
N PRO A 48 -5.09 1.88 -15.09
CA PRO A 48 -6.42 1.29 -15.03
C PRO A 48 -6.71 0.53 -16.34
N LEU A 49 -6.21 -0.70 -16.43
CA LEU A 49 -6.40 -1.57 -17.61
C LEU A 49 -7.85 -2.07 -17.72
N MET A 50 -8.57 -2.12 -16.61
CA MET A 50 -9.99 -2.46 -16.50
C MET A 50 -10.67 -1.50 -15.51
N GLU A 51 -12.00 -1.35 -15.58
CA GLU A 51 -12.76 -0.49 -14.63
C GLU A 51 -12.77 -1.02 -13.18
N GLY A 52 -12.36 -2.28 -12.97
CA GLY A 52 -12.47 -2.98 -11.69
C GLY A 52 -13.91 -3.25 -11.26
N GLY A 53 -14.10 -3.72 -10.03
CA GLY A 53 -15.40 -4.13 -9.51
C GLY A 53 -15.48 -3.99 -8.00
N PRO A 54 -16.61 -4.42 -7.38
CA PRO A 54 -16.74 -4.44 -5.93
C PRO A 54 -15.68 -5.37 -5.31
N PRO A 55 -15.22 -5.08 -4.08
CA PRO A 55 -15.65 -3.97 -3.21
C PRO A 55 -15.03 -2.59 -3.49
N GLU A 56 -13.92 -2.49 -4.23
CA GLU A 56 -13.13 -1.27 -4.35
C GLU A 56 -13.71 -0.24 -5.34
N GLN A 57 -14.42 -0.68 -6.38
CA GLN A 57 -15.08 0.19 -7.36
C GLN A 57 -14.16 1.23 -8.02
N CYS A 58 -12.91 0.84 -8.29
CA CYS A 58 -11.94 1.66 -9.01
C CYS A 58 -11.18 0.82 -10.03
N GLY A 59 -10.44 1.50 -10.92
CA GLY A 59 -9.71 0.84 -11.98
C GLY A 59 -8.79 -0.26 -11.47
N TYR A 60 -8.48 -1.23 -12.32
CA TYR A 60 -7.61 -2.34 -11.97
C TYR A 60 -6.54 -2.53 -13.04
N GLY A 61 -5.29 -2.65 -12.59
CA GLY A 61 -4.12 -2.94 -13.40
C GLY A 61 -3.65 -4.39 -13.22
N LEU A 62 -2.34 -4.59 -13.16
CA LEU A 62 -1.73 -5.92 -12.94
C LEU A 62 -1.54 -6.16 -11.45
N LEU A 63 -2.60 -6.63 -10.77
CA LEU A 63 -2.66 -6.85 -9.31
C LEU A 63 -2.75 -5.59 -8.45
N TRP A 64 -3.00 -4.43 -9.06
CA TRP A 64 -3.15 -3.15 -8.39
C TRP A 64 -4.53 -2.55 -8.65
N TRP A 65 -5.18 -2.10 -7.59
CA TRP A 65 -6.32 -1.18 -7.66
C TRP A 65 -5.81 0.24 -7.94
N VAL A 66 -6.50 0.99 -8.78
CA VAL A 66 -6.08 2.27 -9.32
C VAL A 66 -7.19 3.28 -9.08
N ALA A 67 -6.98 4.15 -8.09
CA ALA A 67 -7.87 5.24 -7.72
C ALA A 67 -7.42 6.53 -8.42
N ASP A 68 -7.48 6.55 -9.75
CA ASP A 68 -7.10 7.67 -10.61
C ASP A 68 -8.13 8.82 -10.60
N ARG A 69 -9.40 8.51 -10.30
CA ARG A 69 -10.49 9.49 -10.17
C ARG A 69 -10.59 10.14 -8.77
N ALA A 70 -9.73 9.76 -7.83
CA ALA A 70 -9.67 10.38 -6.50
C ALA A 70 -9.05 11.79 -6.57
N THR A 71 -9.29 12.61 -5.53
CA THR A 71 -8.68 13.97 -5.44
C THR A 71 -7.16 13.93 -5.53
N THR A 72 -6.54 12.88 -4.98
CA THR A 72 -5.11 12.60 -5.15
C THR A 72 -4.98 11.21 -5.76
N PRO A 73 -4.56 11.10 -7.03
CA PRO A 73 -4.40 9.82 -7.70
C PRO A 73 -3.48 8.89 -6.93
N SER A 74 -3.93 7.65 -6.74
CA SER A 74 -3.19 6.64 -6.00
C SER A 74 -3.46 5.25 -6.55
N TYR A 75 -2.60 4.31 -6.20
CA TYR A 75 -2.83 2.89 -6.49
C TYR A 75 -2.48 2.06 -5.26
N PHE A 76 -3.16 0.94 -5.11
CA PHE A 76 -3.00 0.10 -3.93
C PHE A 76 -3.19 -1.38 -4.21
N ALA A 77 -2.50 -2.21 -3.44
CA ALA A 77 -2.76 -3.63 -3.35
C ALA A 77 -3.58 -3.88 -2.08
N GLY A 78 -4.75 -4.48 -2.23
CA GLY A 78 -5.66 -4.79 -1.13
C GLY A 78 -5.85 -6.29 -0.99
N GLY A 79 -5.76 -6.80 0.23
CA GLY A 79 -6.07 -8.18 0.57
C GLY A 79 -7.21 -8.28 1.57
N HIS A 80 -7.81 -9.46 1.63
CA HIS A 80 -8.89 -9.75 2.57
C HIS A 80 -8.45 -9.51 4.02
N GLY A 81 -9.34 -8.97 4.86
CA GLY A 81 -9.02 -8.66 6.26
C GLY A 81 -8.39 -7.29 6.52
N GLY A 82 -8.23 -6.45 5.48
CA GLY A 82 -7.81 -5.05 5.63
C GLY A 82 -6.29 -4.81 5.53
N GLN A 83 -5.58 -5.73 4.88
CA GLN A 83 -4.19 -5.53 4.50
C GLN A 83 -4.11 -4.67 3.24
N TYR A 84 -3.42 -3.53 3.32
CA TYR A 84 -3.27 -2.62 2.20
C TYR A 84 -1.83 -2.14 2.08
N VAL A 85 -1.38 -2.01 0.83
CA VAL A 85 -0.21 -1.21 0.45
C VAL A 85 -0.70 -0.13 -0.48
N VAL A 86 -0.75 1.11 0.00
CA VAL A 86 -1.22 2.28 -0.76
C VAL A 86 -0.02 3.13 -1.14
N VAL A 87 0.07 3.49 -2.41
CA VAL A 87 1.12 4.36 -2.95
C VAL A 87 0.48 5.61 -3.52
N VAL A 88 0.99 6.77 -3.10
CA VAL A 88 0.53 8.09 -3.53
C VAL A 88 1.72 8.84 -4.13
N PRO A 89 1.97 8.71 -5.44
CA PRO A 89 3.17 9.24 -6.08
C PRO A 89 3.33 10.75 -5.94
N GLU A 90 2.23 11.50 -6.03
CA GLU A 90 2.23 12.97 -5.91
C GLU A 90 2.74 13.46 -4.55
N LEU A 91 2.53 12.66 -3.49
CA LEU A 91 2.95 12.98 -2.13
C LEU A 91 4.26 12.31 -1.73
N ASP A 92 4.89 11.56 -2.65
CA ASP A 92 6.03 10.68 -2.34
C ASP A 92 5.72 9.83 -1.10
N LEU A 93 4.54 9.18 -1.05
CA LEU A 93 4.03 8.55 0.17
C LEU A 93 3.65 7.09 -0.06
N VAL A 94 4.05 6.22 0.88
CA VAL A 94 3.54 4.84 0.99
C VAL A 94 2.92 4.63 2.35
N VAL A 95 1.71 4.07 2.37
CA VAL A 95 1.00 3.67 3.59
C VAL A 95 0.74 2.17 3.56
N VAL A 96 1.15 1.49 4.62
CA VAL A 96 0.88 0.06 4.82
C VAL A 96 0.00 -0.12 6.04
N THR A 97 -1.09 -0.85 5.87
CA THR A 97 -1.92 -1.35 6.96
C THR A 97 -1.89 -2.86 6.97
N MET A 98 -1.75 -3.44 8.15
CA MET A 98 -1.96 -4.86 8.37
C MET A 98 -3.30 -5.04 9.07
N GLY A 99 -4.10 -5.99 8.58
CA GLY A 99 -5.38 -6.34 9.16
C GLY A 99 -5.44 -7.84 9.45
N ASP A 100 -6.51 -8.21 10.15
CA ASP A 100 -6.84 -9.60 10.47
C ASP A 100 -8.31 -9.79 10.09
N ALA A 101 -8.60 -10.81 9.29
CA ALA A 101 -9.95 -11.13 8.85
C ALA A 101 -10.89 -11.39 10.03
N ASP A 102 -10.38 -11.96 11.13
CA ASP A 102 -11.16 -12.22 12.34
C ASP A 102 -11.60 -10.91 13.03
N ALA A 103 -10.82 -9.83 12.87
CA ALA A 103 -11.20 -8.51 13.38
C ALA A 103 -12.27 -7.84 12.51
N MET A 104 -12.37 -8.19 11.21
CA MET A 104 -13.41 -7.71 10.30
C MET A 104 -14.77 -8.38 10.57
N ALA A 105 -14.77 -9.61 11.09
CA ALA A 105 -15.98 -10.36 11.46
C ALA A 105 -16.66 -9.84 12.76
N TYR A 106 -16.01 -8.95 13.52
CA TYR A 106 -16.54 -8.41 14.78
C TYR A 106 -16.74 -6.89 14.77
N PRO A 107 -17.88 -6.41 14.22
CA PRO A 107 -18.55 -5.24 14.80
C PRO A 107 -20.01 -5.53 15.24
N ALA A 108 -20.55 -6.73 15.00
CA ALA A 108 -21.99 -7.01 15.20
C ALA A 108 -22.36 -7.66 16.55
N ALA A 109 -21.40 -8.13 17.35
CA ALA A 109 -21.67 -8.63 18.70
C ALA A 109 -21.20 -7.59 19.72
N GLY A 110 -22.10 -6.67 20.08
CA GLY A 110 -21.92 -5.84 21.26
C GLY A 110 -21.49 -6.73 22.42
N ARG A 111 -20.28 -6.48 22.95
CA ARG A 111 -19.87 -7.11 24.20
C ARG A 111 -20.91 -6.68 25.24
N PRO A 112 -21.71 -7.58 25.84
CA PRO A 112 -22.45 -7.18 27.01
C PRO A 112 -21.41 -6.74 28.05
N CYS A 113 -21.61 -5.55 28.62
CA CYS A 113 -20.93 -5.18 29.84
C CYS A 113 -21.20 -6.30 30.86
N ALA A 114 -20.21 -7.17 31.08
CA ALA A 114 -20.26 -8.14 32.16
C ALA A 114 -20.15 -7.35 33.47
N GLY A 115 -21.30 -6.95 34.01
CA GLY A 115 -21.32 -6.04 35.15
C GLY A 115 -22.72 -5.68 35.64
N SER A 116 -23.56 -6.67 35.95
CA SER A 116 -24.66 -6.47 36.89
C SER A 116 -25.04 -7.78 37.59
N SER A 117 -24.19 -8.21 38.52
CA SER A 117 -24.66 -9.00 39.65
C SER A 117 -24.04 -8.48 40.92
N THR A 118 -24.91 -7.91 41.74
CA THR A 118 -24.69 -7.38 43.06
C THR A 118 -23.95 -8.37 43.96
N SER A 119 -22.99 -7.83 44.72
CA SER A 119 -22.56 -8.29 46.03
C SER A 119 -21.46 -9.38 46.16
N ARG A 120 -20.45 -8.96 46.94
CA ARG A 120 -19.62 -9.69 47.91
C ARG A 120 -18.46 -10.59 47.42
N SER A 121 -17.32 -10.20 48.00
CA SER A 121 -16.12 -10.98 48.27
C SER A 121 -15.05 -10.99 47.16
N CYS A 122 -14.21 -9.97 47.24
CA CYS A 122 -12.85 -10.05 46.77
C CYS A 122 -12.14 -11.17 47.55
N ARG A 123 -11.93 -12.34 46.91
CA ARG A 123 -10.97 -13.35 47.39
C ARG A 123 -10.05 -13.75 46.24
N ARG A 124 -8.78 -13.57 46.55
CA ARG A 124 -7.59 -13.75 45.74
C ARG A 124 -7.33 -15.25 45.55
N SER A 125 -7.20 -15.72 44.31
CA SER A 125 -6.45 -16.95 44.01
C SER A 125 -5.83 -16.83 42.63
N GLY A 126 -4.51 -16.99 42.58
CA GLY A 126 -3.72 -16.79 41.38
C GLY A 126 -3.95 -17.85 40.31
N ARG A 127 -3.94 -17.39 39.07
CA ARG A 127 -3.32 -18.03 37.90
C ARG A 127 -3.20 -16.95 36.83
N ARG A 128 -2.01 -16.38 36.66
CA ARG A 128 -1.70 -15.57 35.48
C ARG A 128 -1.58 -16.53 34.31
N SER A 129 -2.59 -16.57 33.45
CA SER A 129 -2.48 -17.13 32.12
C SER A 129 -1.72 -16.13 31.24
N PRO A 130 -0.60 -16.48 30.58
CA PRO A 130 0.07 -15.57 29.68
C PRO A 130 -0.58 -15.73 28.30
N SER A 131 -1.74 -15.12 28.10
CA SER A 131 -2.22 -14.88 26.74
C SER A 131 -2.99 -13.58 26.69
N ARG A 132 -2.33 -12.59 26.09
CA ARG A 132 -2.88 -11.66 25.11
C ARG A 132 -1.79 -10.68 24.76
N LEU A 133 -1.03 -11.03 23.72
CA LEU A 133 -0.27 -10.05 22.95
C LEU A 133 -1.27 -9.00 22.48
N SER A 134 -1.11 -7.79 22.99
CA SER A 134 -1.75 -6.59 22.49
C SER A 134 -1.27 -6.36 21.05
N HIS A 135 -2.06 -6.74 20.05
CA HIS A 135 -1.80 -6.29 18.69
C HIS A 135 -2.28 -4.84 18.58
N ALA A 136 -1.35 -3.94 18.89
CA ALA A 136 -1.47 -2.56 18.49
C ALA A 136 -1.56 -2.51 16.96
N ARG A 137 -2.61 -1.85 16.43
CA ARG A 137 -2.71 -1.44 15.03
C ARG A 137 -1.39 -0.78 14.63
N ARG A 138 -0.62 -1.41 13.74
CA ARG A 138 0.58 -0.80 13.16
C ARG A 138 0.20 -0.29 11.78
N VAL A 139 0.06 1.02 11.68
CA VAL A 139 0.13 1.72 10.39
C VAL A 139 1.60 2.08 10.21
N ALA A 140 2.20 1.65 9.10
CA ALA A 140 3.52 2.11 8.70
C ALA A 140 3.32 3.10 7.56
N ALA A 141 3.66 4.36 7.78
CA ALA A 141 3.68 5.38 6.75
C ALA A 141 5.13 5.83 6.55
N ALA A 142 5.57 5.91 5.30
CA ALA A 142 6.85 6.51 4.96
C ALA A 142 6.64 7.50 3.82
N ALA A 143 7.03 8.76 4.07
CA ALA A 143 7.30 9.74 3.04
C ALA A 143 8.83 9.95 3.02
N PRO A 144 9.53 9.83 1.89
CA PRO A 144 10.93 10.19 1.80
C PRO A 144 11.08 11.66 2.20
N SER A 145 12.05 11.92 3.09
CA SER A 145 12.46 13.29 3.36
C SER A 145 13.06 13.86 2.07
N ALA A 146 12.42 14.90 1.53
CA ALA A 146 12.89 15.63 0.38
C ALA A 146 14.33 16.14 0.62
N THR A 147 15.31 15.38 0.16
CA THR A 147 16.70 15.83 0.04
C THR A 147 17.29 15.24 -1.24
N LEU A 148 16.63 15.51 -2.37
CA LEU A 148 17.23 15.40 -3.68
C LEU A 148 17.81 16.78 -4.05
N ARG A 149 19.13 16.89 -3.88
CA ARG A 149 19.92 17.97 -4.46
C ARG A 149 19.69 17.98 -5.97
N ARG A 150 19.20 19.13 -6.44
CA ARG A 150 19.30 19.69 -7.80
C ARG A 150 20.23 18.90 -8.74
N TRP A 151 19.67 18.00 -9.53
CA TRP A 151 20.35 17.45 -10.70
C TRP A 151 20.37 18.52 -11.79
N GLY A 152 21.58 18.89 -12.21
CA GLY A 152 21.80 19.92 -13.23
C GLY A 152 21.52 19.38 -14.63
N ALA A 153 20.56 20.02 -15.31
CA ALA A 153 20.53 20.04 -16.77
C ALA A 153 21.16 21.38 -17.21
N GLY A 154 22.33 21.26 -17.83
CA GLY A 154 23.05 22.38 -18.42
C GLY A 154 22.28 23.03 -19.56
N ARG A 155 22.46 24.34 -19.68
CA ARG A 155 22.02 25.14 -20.82
C ARG A 155 22.95 24.85 -22.00
N SER A 156 22.35 24.52 -23.14
CA SER A 156 22.86 24.75 -24.48
C SER A 156 21.60 24.87 -25.33
N GLY A 157 21.20 26.01 -25.86
CA GLY A 157 22.00 26.95 -26.63
C GLY A 157 21.32 27.02 -28.00
N ASP A 158 20.79 28.20 -28.34
CA ASP A 158 20.14 28.53 -29.61
C ASP A 158 20.87 27.98 -30.84
N ALA A 159 20.11 27.45 -31.80
CA ALA A 159 20.46 27.48 -33.21
C ALA A 159 19.18 27.41 -34.09
N ASP A 160 18.90 28.55 -34.71
CA ASP A 160 18.38 28.76 -36.06
C ASP A 160 17.00 28.24 -36.49
N ARG A 161 16.06 29.18 -36.36
CA ARG A 161 15.13 29.65 -37.40
C ARG A 161 15.80 29.70 -38.80
N LEU A 162 15.18 29.08 -39.82
CA LEU A 162 14.81 29.66 -41.14
C LEU A 162 14.62 28.57 -42.23
N HIS A 163 13.63 28.84 -43.11
CA HIS A 163 13.26 28.13 -44.37
C HIS A 163 12.45 26.85 -44.17
N HIS A 164 11.19 26.73 -44.63
CA HIS A 164 10.68 27.04 -45.96
C HIS A 164 9.18 27.38 -45.91
N GLN A 165 8.79 28.49 -46.57
CA GLN A 165 7.45 28.68 -47.13
C GLN A 165 7.52 28.43 -48.64
N ASP A 166 6.46 27.81 -49.14
CA ASP A 166 5.83 27.84 -50.46
C ASP A 166 6.63 28.20 -51.72
N SER A 167 6.57 27.31 -52.72
CA SER A 167 6.48 27.67 -54.13
C SER A 167 5.93 26.49 -54.97
N SER A 168 4.89 26.82 -55.75
CA SER A 168 4.30 26.11 -56.91
C SER A 168 3.24 25.03 -56.65
#